data_AF-A0A950CX55-F1
#
_entry.id   AF-A0A950CX55-F1
#
_cell.length_a   1.000
_cell.length_b   1.000
_cell.length_c   1.000
_cell.angle_alpha   90.00
_cell.angle_beta   90.00
_cell.angle_gamma   90.00
#
_symmetry.space_group_name_H-M   'P 1'
#
loop_
_entity.id
_entity.type
_entity.pdbx_description
1 polymer ?
#
loop_
_entity_poly.entity_id
_entity_poly.type
_entity_poly.pdbx_seq_one_letter_code
_entity_poly.pdbx_strand_id
1 'polypeptide(L)'
;MPKTDELEKDEMMKHLMEALSKGQDIGHYGRLVFIMAARHFLNDDEVVEWLTKDSDCDESKARILIQQVEQRNYNPPRRERVLEWMQRQGFPICPNPNDPDSCNLYKSFEFPHEVYDHIGEYRKQKSEAPAD
;
A
#
# COMPACT_ATOMS: atom_id res chain seq x y z
N MET A 1 21.67 2.71 -1.64
CA MET A 1 21.06 3.98 -1.16
C MET A 1 19.57 3.73 -1.09
N PRO A 2 18.90 4.07 0.02
CA PRO A 2 17.45 3.96 0.14
C PRO A 2 16.80 4.72 -1.02
N LYS A 3 15.83 4.12 -1.71
CA LYS A 3 15.08 4.78 -2.79
C LYS A 3 13.82 5.45 -2.24
N THR A 4 13.92 6.01 -1.04
CA THR A 4 12.83 6.74 -0.36
C THR A 4 12.28 7.84 -1.26
N ASP A 5 13.16 8.59 -1.94
CA ASP A 5 12.79 9.63 -2.91
C ASP A 5 11.95 9.09 -4.09
N GLU A 6 12.10 7.82 -4.47
CA GLU A 6 11.25 7.21 -5.50
C GLU A 6 9.83 6.99 -4.98
N LEU A 7 9.68 6.52 -3.73
CA LEU A 7 8.37 6.34 -3.10
C LEU A 7 7.61 7.66 -2.97
N GLU A 8 8.31 8.75 -2.66
CA GLU A 8 7.70 10.08 -2.49
C GLU A 8 7.12 10.67 -3.77
N LYS A 9 7.42 10.10 -4.95
CA LYS A 9 6.81 10.51 -6.23
C LYS A 9 5.33 10.16 -6.32
N ASP A 10 4.87 9.18 -5.56
CA ASP A 10 3.45 8.86 -5.42
C ASP A 10 2.85 9.64 -4.24
N GLU A 11 1.80 10.41 -4.51
CA GLU A 11 1.15 11.26 -3.51
C GLU A 11 0.59 10.47 -2.30
N MET A 12 0.13 9.23 -2.52
CA MET A 12 -0.37 8.39 -1.42
C MET A 12 0.80 7.88 -0.56
N MET A 13 1.89 7.42 -1.18
CA MET A 13 3.08 6.99 -0.44
C MET A 13 3.73 8.15 0.32
N LYS A 14 3.85 9.31 -0.30
CA LYS A 14 4.30 10.54 0.36
C LYS A 14 3.43 10.88 1.56
N HIS A 15 2.11 10.84 1.40
CA HIS A 15 1.17 11.08 2.50
C HIS A 15 1.38 10.12 3.68
N LEU A 16 1.55 8.81 3.41
CA LEU A 16 1.83 7.81 4.44
C LEU A 16 3.18 8.06 5.13
N MET A 17 4.22 8.38 4.37
CA MET A 17 5.56 8.66 4.92
C MET A 17 5.58 9.92 5.77
N GLU A 18 4.86 10.97 5.35
CA GLU A 18 4.69 12.18 6.16
C GLU A 18 3.97 11.88 7.47
N ALA A 19 2.92 11.04 7.46
CA ALA A 19 2.20 10.63 8.66
C ALA A 19 3.10 9.81 9.60
N LEU A 20 3.83 8.83 9.07
CA LEU A 20 4.81 8.05 9.82
C LEU A 20 5.89 8.95 10.43
N SER A 21 6.45 9.90 9.67
CA SER A 21 7.47 10.82 10.19
C SER A 21 6.99 11.68 11.36
N LYS A 22 5.67 11.90 11.48
CA LYS A 22 5.02 12.65 12.56
C LYS A 22 4.59 11.75 13.73
N GLY A 23 4.89 10.45 13.69
CA GLY A 23 4.49 9.53 14.75
C GLY A 23 3.03 9.09 14.68
N GLN A 24 2.33 9.31 13.56
CA GLN A 24 0.89 9.05 13.48
C GLN A 24 0.61 7.57 13.22
N ASP A 25 -0.46 7.04 13.84
CA ASP A 25 -1.03 5.73 13.49
C ASP A 25 -1.73 5.82 12.14
N ILE A 26 -1.19 5.12 11.14
CA ILE A 26 -1.77 5.05 9.78
C ILE A 26 -2.77 3.90 9.62
N GLY A 27 -3.08 3.21 10.71
CA GLY A 27 -3.99 2.08 10.78
C GLY A 27 -3.39 0.79 10.22
N HIS A 28 -4.10 -0.31 10.40
CA HIS A 28 -3.66 -1.61 9.90
C HIS A 28 -3.53 -1.63 8.37
N TYR A 29 -4.52 -1.09 7.65
CA TYR A 29 -4.52 -1.11 6.19
C TYR A 29 -3.52 -0.11 5.60
N GLY A 30 -3.29 1.02 6.27
CA GLY A 30 -2.21 1.93 5.87
C GLY A 30 -0.85 1.25 5.91
N ARG A 31 -0.55 0.51 6.99
CA ARG A 31 0.68 -0.29 7.12
C ARG A 31 0.78 -1.36 6.03
N LEU A 32 -0.30 -2.07 5.72
CA LEU A 32 -0.29 -3.06 4.63
C LEU A 32 -0.02 -2.43 3.26
N VAL A 33 -0.70 -1.33 2.92
CA VAL A 33 -0.47 -0.59 1.67
C VAL A 33 0.98 -0.13 1.59
N PHE A 34 1.50 0.45 2.68
CA PHE A 34 2.88 0.90 2.76
C PHE A 34 3.86 -0.26 2.50
N ILE A 35 3.70 -1.40 3.18
CA ILE A 35 4.58 -2.57 3.01
C ILE A 35 4.52 -3.10 1.58
N MET A 36 3.33 -3.29 1.01
CA MET A 36 3.16 -3.85 -0.34
C MET A 36 3.81 -2.97 -1.42
N ALA A 37 3.86 -1.65 -1.23
CA ALA A 37 4.56 -0.74 -2.13
C ALA A 37 6.06 -0.62 -1.81
N ALA A 38 6.41 -0.33 -0.56
CA ALA A 38 7.74 0.05 -0.13
C ALA A 38 8.79 -1.06 -0.32
N ARG A 39 8.40 -2.33 -0.19
CA ARG A 39 9.29 -3.48 -0.36
C ARG A 39 9.88 -3.63 -1.76
N HIS A 40 9.33 -2.96 -2.76
CA HIS A 40 9.92 -2.90 -4.11
C HIS A 40 11.06 -1.88 -4.22
N PHE A 41 11.26 -1.03 -3.21
CA PHE A 41 12.19 0.10 -3.22
C PHE A 41 13.17 0.09 -2.03
N LEU A 42 12.75 -0.51 -0.92
CA LEU A 42 13.45 -0.59 0.36
C LEU A 42 13.62 -2.06 0.77
N ASN A 43 14.68 -2.35 1.50
CA ASN A 43 14.85 -3.64 2.16
C ASN A 43 13.97 -3.74 3.43
N ASP A 44 13.83 -4.95 3.99
CA ASP A 44 12.92 -5.17 5.11
C ASP A 44 13.28 -4.35 6.36
N ASP A 45 14.57 -4.16 6.66
CA ASP A 45 14.99 -3.37 7.83
C ASP A 45 14.66 -1.88 7.63
N GLU A 46 14.79 -1.35 6.40
CA GLU A 46 14.34 0.01 6.06
C GLU A 46 12.81 0.15 6.15
N VAL A 47 12.05 -0.89 5.76
CA VAL A 47 10.59 -0.90 5.93
C VAL A 47 10.20 -0.94 7.41
N VAL A 48 10.92 -1.73 8.23
CA VAL A 48 10.75 -1.75 9.69
C VAL A 48 11.05 -0.38 10.29
N GLU A 49 12.14 0.29 9.89
CA GLU A 49 12.48 1.64 10.37
C GLU A 49 11.35 2.63 10.10
N TRP A 50 10.69 2.54 8.94
CA TRP A 50 9.54 3.38 8.65
C TRP A 50 8.29 3.03 9.46
N LEU A 51 7.96 1.73 9.53
CA LEU A 51 6.78 1.26 10.24
C LEU A 51 6.87 1.53 11.75
N THR A 52 8.06 1.45 12.34
CA THR A 52 8.26 1.70 13.78
C THR A 52 8.07 3.16 14.19
N LYS A 53 7.89 4.07 13.23
CA LYS A 53 7.46 5.44 13.51
C LYS A 53 5.95 5.53 13.76
N ASP A 54 5.15 4.56 13.32
CA ASP A 54 3.73 4.48 13.65
C ASP A 54 3.56 4.19 15.15
N SER A 55 2.77 5.01 15.85
CA SER A 55 2.59 4.90 17.31
C SER A 55 1.98 3.58 17.79
N ASP A 56 1.30 2.82 16.91
CA ASP A 56 0.73 1.50 17.18
C ASP A 56 1.52 0.37 16.48
N CYS A 57 2.78 0.60 16.11
CA CYS A 57 3.60 -0.41 15.44
C CYS A 57 5.01 -0.49 16.02
N ASP A 58 5.25 -1.49 16.86
CA ASP A 58 6.61 -1.84 17.26
C ASP A 58 7.32 -2.69 16.18
N GLU A 59 8.61 -2.95 16.39
CA GLU A 59 9.45 -3.73 15.48
C GLU A 59 8.91 -5.15 15.28
N SER A 60 8.42 -5.79 16.36
CA SER A 60 7.90 -7.16 16.28
C SER A 60 6.67 -7.24 15.37
N LYS A 61 5.74 -6.28 15.53
CA LYS A 61 4.54 -6.16 14.71
C LYS A 61 4.89 -5.83 13.26
N ALA A 62 5.86 -4.94 13.02
CA ALA A 62 6.34 -4.61 11.69
C ALA A 62 6.89 -5.85 10.96
N ARG A 63 7.78 -6.61 11.61
CA ARG A 63 8.37 -7.84 11.04
C ARG A 63 7.32 -8.92 10.74
N ILE A 64 6.31 -9.08 11.60
CA ILE A 64 5.20 -10.01 11.36
C ILE A 64 4.40 -9.59 10.11
N LEU A 65 4.08 -8.31 9.94
CA LEU A 65 3.33 -7.83 8.78
C LEU A 65 4.12 -8.00 7.48
N ILE A 66 5.41 -7.69 7.51
CA ILE A 66 6.35 -7.89 6.40
C ILE A 66 6.36 -9.37 5.97
N GLN A 67 6.51 -10.29 6.94
CA GLN A 67 6.49 -11.73 6.68
C GLN A 67 5.14 -12.20 6.13
N GLN A 68 4.01 -11.67 6.61
CA GLN A 68 2.69 -12.01 6.08
C GLN A 68 2.52 -11.60 4.62
N VAL A 69 3.03 -10.43 4.23
CA VAL A 69 3.01 -9.94 2.85
C VAL A 69 3.84 -10.84 1.93
N GLU A 70 5.04 -11.26 2.37
CA GLU A 70 5.89 -12.20 1.64
C GLU A 70 5.22 -13.56 1.43
N GLN A 71 4.78 -14.18 2.54
CA GLN A 71 4.25 -15.54 2.51
C GLN A 71 3.00 -15.65 1.65
N ARG A 72 2.21 -14.57 1.59
CA ARG A 72 0.99 -14.51 0.76
C ARG A 72 1.24 -13.98 -0.64
N ASN A 73 2.48 -13.60 -0.95
CA ASN A 73 2.89 -12.97 -2.20
C ASN A 73 1.94 -11.83 -2.60
N TYR A 74 1.67 -10.93 -1.64
CA TYR A 74 0.75 -9.84 -1.87
C TYR A 74 1.36 -8.79 -2.81
N ASN A 75 0.64 -8.52 -3.89
CA ASN A 75 0.96 -7.44 -4.81
C ASN A 75 0.50 -6.07 -4.25
N PRO A 76 1.12 -4.97 -4.70
CA PRO A 76 0.61 -3.62 -4.51
C PRO A 76 -0.90 -3.55 -4.75
N PRO A 77 -1.69 -2.92 -3.86
CA PRO A 77 -3.14 -2.87 -4.03
C PRO A 77 -3.52 -1.93 -5.18
N ARG A 78 -4.57 -2.28 -5.91
CA ARG A 78 -5.23 -1.35 -6.82
C ARG A 78 -5.99 -0.27 -6.06
N ARG A 79 -6.24 0.87 -6.71
CA ARG A 79 -6.99 2.00 -6.16
C ARG A 79 -8.30 1.59 -5.51
N GLU A 80 -9.11 0.74 -6.15
CA GLU A 80 -10.41 0.33 -5.61
C GLU A 80 -10.27 -0.37 -4.25
N ARG A 81 -9.21 -1.18 -4.11
CA ARG A 81 -8.92 -1.88 -2.85
C ARG A 81 -8.44 -0.91 -1.76
N VAL A 82 -7.60 0.06 -2.12
CA VAL A 82 -7.17 1.12 -1.21
C VAL A 82 -8.37 1.90 -0.68
N LEU A 83 -9.29 2.29 -1.56
CA LEU A 83 -10.51 3.03 -1.17
C LEU A 83 -11.43 2.19 -0.27
N GLU A 84 -11.60 0.90 -0.57
CA GLU A 84 -12.36 -0.03 0.27
C GLU A 84 -11.75 -0.17 1.68
N TRP A 85 -10.43 -0.34 1.76
CA TRP A 85 -9.73 -0.47 3.04
C TRP A 85 -9.74 0.81 3.85
N MET A 86 -9.60 1.97 3.20
CA MET A 86 -9.69 3.27 3.84
C MET A 86 -11.04 3.44 4.57
N GLN A 87 -12.14 2.96 3.99
CA GLN A 87 -13.47 3.02 4.63
C GLN A 87 -13.59 2.15 5.91
N ARG A 88 -12.65 1.24 6.15
CA ARG A 88 -12.64 0.32 7.31
C ARG A 88 -11.77 0.79 8.46
N GLN A 89 -11.11 1.93 8.33
CA GLN A 89 -10.23 2.49 9.36
C GLN A 89 -10.40 4.01 9.47
N GLY A 90 -9.85 4.61 10.52
CA GLY A 90 -9.96 6.05 10.76
C GLY A 90 -8.97 6.90 9.95
N PHE A 91 -7.84 6.32 9.52
CA PHE A 91 -6.79 7.05 8.80
C PHE A 91 -7.08 7.11 7.28
N PRO A 92 -7.05 8.31 6.67
CA PRO A 92 -7.35 8.50 5.24
C PRO A 92 -6.16 8.11 4.36
N ILE A 93 -6.01 6.80 4.07
CA ILE A 93 -4.90 6.28 3.25
C ILE A 93 -4.78 7.06 1.93
N CYS A 94 -5.90 7.33 1.27
CA CYS A 94 -5.94 8.07 0.02
C CYS A 94 -6.22 9.56 0.28
N PRO A 95 -5.25 10.48 0.11
CA PRO A 95 -5.43 11.88 0.47
C PRO A 95 -6.42 12.62 -0.44
N ASN A 96 -6.59 12.18 -1.69
CA ASN A 96 -7.53 12.76 -2.64
C ASN A 96 -8.43 11.69 -3.29
N PRO A 97 -9.45 11.18 -2.57
CA PRO A 97 -10.27 10.09 -3.07
C PRO A 97 -11.20 10.50 -4.23
N ASN A 98 -11.46 11.80 -4.43
CA ASN A 98 -12.31 12.28 -5.52
C ASN A 98 -11.59 12.35 -6.87
N ASP A 99 -10.25 12.42 -6.85
CA ASP A 99 -9.44 12.33 -8.07
C ASP A 99 -9.33 10.86 -8.51
N PRO A 100 -9.85 10.48 -9.70
CA PRO A 100 -9.83 9.11 -10.19
C PRO A 100 -8.41 8.55 -10.37
N ASP A 101 -7.40 9.41 -10.49
CA ASP A 101 -6.01 9.02 -10.70
C ASP A 101 -5.20 8.88 -9.41
N SER A 102 -5.71 9.40 -8.29
CA SER A 102 -5.00 9.32 -6.99
C SER A 102 -4.89 7.86 -6.50
N CYS A 103 -3.90 7.55 -5.66
CA CYS A 103 -3.82 6.25 -4.97
C CYS A 103 -3.77 5.04 -5.92
N ASN A 104 -3.27 5.28 -7.13
CA ASN A 104 -3.04 4.27 -8.16
C ASN A 104 -1.54 4.03 -8.29
N LEU A 105 -1.01 3.13 -7.46
CA LEU A 105 0.42 2.77 -7.44
C LEU A 105 0.96 2.36 -8.82
N TYR A 106 0.12 1.73 -9.65
CA TYR A 106 0.50 1.27 -10.99
C TYR A 106 0.61 2.39 -12.03
N LYS A 107 0.12 3.60 -11.71
CA LYS A 107 0.33 4.81 -12.52
C LYS A 107 1.64 5.51 -12.13
N SER A 108 1.95 5.49 -10.83
CA SER A 108 3.10 6.19 -10.26
C SER A 108 4.40 5.38 -10.37
N PHE A 109 4.31 4.04 -10.40
CA PHE A 109 5.46 3.15 -10.39
C PHE A 109 5.43 2.11 -11.50
N GLU A 110 6.63 1.75 -11.97
CA GLU A 110 6.87 0.56 -12.79
C GLU A 110 7.26 -0.60 -11.88
N PHE A 111 6.38 -1.59 -11.76
CA PHE A 111 6.67 -2.80 -11.00
C PHE A 111 7.31 -3.88 -11.90
N PRO A 112 7.97 -4.89 -11.32
CA PRO A 112 8.39 -6.08 -12.07
C PRO A 112 7.21 -6.76 -12.78
N HIS A 113 7.47 -7.40 -13.93
CA HIS A 113 6.41 -8.00 -14.77
C HIS A 113 5.52 -8.99 -14.01
N GLU A 114 6.12 -9.79 -13.13
CA GLU A 114 5.45 -10.77 -12.27
C GLU A 114 4.32 -10.17 -11.39
N VAL A 115 4.40 -8.89 -11.03
CA VAL A 115 3.35 -8.20 -10.28
C VAL A 115 2.08 -8.06 -11.13
N TYR A 116 2.23 -7.91 -12.45
CA TYR A 116 1.11 -7.74 -13.38
C TYR A 116 0.44 -9.06 -13.78
N ASP A 117 1.12 -10.19 -13.65
CA ASP A 117 0.57 -11.51 -14.00
C ASP A 117 -0.70 -11.84 -13.20
N HIS A 118 -0.80 -11.35 -11.97
CA HIS A 118 -1.95 -11.55 -11.08
C HIS A 118 -3.05 -10.49 -11.23
N ILE A 119 -2.79 -9.41 -11.98
CA ILE A 119 -3.74 -8.31 -12.19
C ILE A 119 -4.83 -8.71 -13.19
N GLY A 120 -4.62 -9.76 -14.00
CA GLY A 120 -5.55 -10.21 -15.04
C GLY A 120 -6.84 -10.90 -14.57
N GLU A 121 -6.90 -11.45 -13.35
CA GLU A 121 -8.02 -12.34 -12.97
C GLU A 121 -9.30 -11.63 -12.48
N TYR A 122 -9.24 -10.34 -12.09
CA TYR A 122 -10.41 -9.67 -11.50
C TYR A 122 -11.40 -9.05 -12.51
N ARG A 123 -11.09 -9.04 -13.82
CA ARG A 123 -12.05 -8.55 -14.83
C ARG A 123 -13.19 -9.53 -15.15
N LYS A 124 -13.17 -10.76 -14.62
CA LYS A 124 -14.17 -11.79 -14.91
C LYS A 124 -15.36 -11.87 -13.94
N GLN A 125 -15.43 -11.04 -12.90
CA GLN A 125 -16.55 -11.06 -11.92
C GLN A 125 -17.50 -9.85 -11.98
N LYS A 126 -17.50 -9.09 -13.09
CA LYS A 126 -18.49 -8.01 -13.33
C LYS A 126 -19.23 -8.14 -14.66
N SER A 127 -19.41 -9.38 -15.13
CA SER A 127 -20.23 -9.73 -16.29
C SER A 127 -21.14 -10.91 -16.00
N GLU A 128 -21.71 -10.94 -14.79
CA GLU A 128 -22.91 -11.73 -14.46
C GLU A 128 -23.80 -10.87 -13.54
N ALA A 129 -24.44 -9.86 -14.13
CA ALA A 129 -25.75 -9.43 -13.67
C ALA A 129 -26.77 -10.10 -14.60
N PRO A 130 -27.70 -10.92 -14.07
CA PRO A 130 -28.70 -11.61 -14.88
C PRO A 130 -29.70 -10.63 -15.48
N ALA A 131 -30.31 -11.05 -16.59
CA ALA A 131 -31.33 -10.36 -17.35
C ALA A 131 -32.55 -9.95 -16.50
N ASP A 132 -33.08 -8.76 -16.81
CA ASP A 132 -34.49 -8.54 -17.17
C ASP A 132 -34.60 -7.28 -18.05
#